data_AF-A0A3L8BLI0-F1
#
_entry.id   AF-A0A3L8BLI0-F1
#
_cell.length_a   1.000
_cell.length_b   1.000
_cell.length_c   1.000
_cell.angle_alpha   90.00
_cell.angle_beta   90.00
_cell.angle_gamma   90.00
#
_symmetry.space_group_name_H-M   'P 1'
#
loop_
_entity.id
_entity.type
_entity.pdbx_description
1 polymer ?
#
loop_
_entity_poly.entity_id
_entity_poly.type
_entity_poly.pdbx_seq_one_letter_code
_entity_poly.pdbx_strand_id
1 'polypeptide(L)'
;MKEQHHSFEALKQKSESGQEYWSARDLAPILEYRDWRNFGKVIRKAMQACEASDHAVSDHFVEATKMVPLGSGSQRELAANLFRATQAEEKLRRDNIQNKGHANQTHFDVGQKVRQTIEDLGGTKPEDLPTPDKSIKQLETATKKLGKKDKQESKE
;
A
#
# COMPACT_ATOMS: atom_id res chain seq x y z
N MET A 1 -23.23 24.24 -11.26
CA MET A 1 -22.28 23.38 -10.52
C MET A 1 -23.10 22.34 -9.77
N LYS A 2 -22.89 21.03 -10.01
CA LYS A 2 -23.55 19.98 -9.21
C LYS A 2 -22.54 19.50 -8.18
N GLU A 3 -22.63 20.02 -6.96
CA GLU A 3 -21.94 19.47 -5.80
C GLU A 3 -22.55 18.09 -5.52
N GLN A 4 -21.85 17.04 -5.94
CA GLN A 4 -22.20 15.67 -5.57
C GLN A 4 -21.66 15.44 -4.16
N HIS A 5 -22.41 15.84 -3.14
CA HIS A 5 -22.20 15.37 -1.78
C HIS A 5 -22.52 13.87 -1.77
N HIS A 6 -21.50 13.04 -1.98
CA HIS A 6 -21.63 11.63 -1.61
C HIS A 6 -21.87 11.61 -0.09
N SER A 7 -23.00 11.04 0.34
CA SER A 7 -23.31 10.94 1.78
C SER A 7 -22.31 10.00 2.45
N PHE A 8 -21.96 10.27 3.71
CA PHE A 8 -21.07 9.45 4.52
C PHE A 8 -21.49 7.98 4.54
N GLU A 9 -22.81 7.73 4.62
CA GLU A 9 -23.40 6.39 4.60
C GLU A 9 -23.20 5.65 3.27
N ALA A 10 -23.04 6.37 2.15
CA ALA A 10 -22.87 5.77 0.83
C ALA A 10 -21.46 5.17 0.62
N LEU A 11 -20.49 5.56 1.44
CA LEU A 11 -19.12 4.99 1.41
C LEU A 11 -18.95 3.79 2.34
N LYS A 12 -20.00 3.41 3.06
CA LYS A 12 -19.97 2.31 4.01
C LYS A 12 -19.72 0.98 3.30
N GLN A 13 -18.71 0.26 3.75
CA GLN A 13 -18.37 -1.07 3.27
C GLN A 13 -18.61 -2.09 4.39
N LYS A 14 -18.78 -3.36 4.01
CA LYS A 14 -18.94 -4.46 4.96
C LYS A 14 -17.80 -5.45 4.76
N SER A 15 -17.17 -5.84 5.85
CA SER A 15 -16.19 -6.92 5.91
C SER A 15 -16.88 -8.28 5.67
N GLU A 16 -16.12 -9.31 5.35
CA GLU A 16 -16.61 -10.71 5.29
C GLU A 16 -17.22 -11.17 6.62
N SER A 17 -16.80 -10.56 7.74
CA SER A 17 -17.38 -10.77 9.07
C SER A 17 -18.67 -9.98 9.34
N GLY A 18 -19.16 -9.20 8.36
CA GLY A 18 -20.34 -8.34 8.49
C GLY A 18 -20.09 -6.99 9.18
N GLN A 19 -18.85 -6.71 9.58
CA GLN A 19 -18.50 -5.46 10.26
C GLN A 19 -18.42 -4.28 9.28
N GLU A 20 -19.01 -3.15 9.66
CA GLU A 20 -19.07 -1.96 8.82
C GLU A 20 -17.77 -1.13 8.95
N TYR A 21 -17.20 -0.72 7.82
CA TYR A 21 -15.99 0.09 7.79
C TYR A 21 -16.03 1.13 6.66
N TRP A 22 -15.19 2.14 6.78
CA TRP A 22 -15.01 3.17 5.75
C TRP A 22 -13.55 3.25 5.32
N SER A 23 -13.36 3.45 4.01
CA SER A 23 -12.04 3.71 3.45
C SER A 23 -11.65 5.16 3.68
N ALA A 24 -10.57 5.38 4.43
CA ALA A 24 -10.00 6.71 4.66
C ALA A 24 -9.67 7.45 3.35
N ARG A 25 -9.24 6.73 2.32
CA ARG A 25 -8.97 7.27 0.97
C ARG A 25 -10.24 7.82 0.30
N ASP A 26 -11.38 7.18 0.53
CA ASP A 26 -12.64 7.57 -0.07
C ASP A 26 -13.35 8.64 0.78
N LEU A 27 -13.10 8.68 2.09
CA LEU A 27 -13.59 9.72 3.02
C LEU A 27 -12.91 11.08 2.82
N ALA A 28 -11.60 11.11 2.53
CA ALA A 28 -10.84 12.36 2.46
C ALA A 28 -11.48 13.42 1.54
N PRO A 29 -11.91 13.10 0.31
CA PRO A 29 -12.56 14.06 -0.58
C PRO A 29 -13.93 14.55 -0.10
N ILE A 30 -14.69 13.71 0.64
CA ILE A 30 -16.01 14.08 1.18
C ILE A 30 -15.84 15.05 2.35
N LEU A 31 -14.80 14.85 3.14
CA LEU A 31 -14.40 15.75 4.22
C LEU A 31 -13.60 16.97 3.70
N GLU A 32 -13.64 17.22 2.39
CA GLU A 32 -13.01 18.36 1.69
C GLU A 32 -11.48 18.42 1.78
N TYR A 33 -10.82 17.32 2.13
CA TYR A 33 -9.37 17.23 2.10
C TYR A 33 -8.87 16.97 0.68
N ARG A 34 -8.28 18.00 0.07
CA ARG A 34 -7.68 17.93 -1.27
C ARG A 34 -6.31 17.26 -1.30
N ASP A 35 -5.58 17.31 -0.19
CA ASP A 35 -4.24 16.71 -0.05
C ASP A 35 -4.26 15.59 1.00
N TRP A 36 -3.91 14.39 0.55
CA TRP A 36 -3.80 13.19 1.39
C TRP A 36 -2.80 13.37 2.54
N ARG A 37 -1.71 14.14 2.36
CA ARG A 37 -0.72 14.35 3.42
C ARG A 37 -1.31 15.08 4.62
N ASN A 38 -2.26 15.98 4.38
CA ASN A 38 -2.95 16.71 5.44
C ASN A 38 -3.99 15.82 6.12
N PHE A 39 -4.76 15.06 5.36
CA PHE A 39 -5.71 14.12 5.92
C PHE A 39 -5.02 13.00 6.71
N GLY A 40 -3.91 12.48 6.21
CA GLY A 40 -3.09 11.48 6.90
C GLY A 40 -2.54 11.97 8.24
N LYS A 41 -2.25 13.27 8.39
CA LYS A 41 -1.89 13.85 9.69
C LYS A 41 -3.06 13.82 10.67
N VAL A 42 -4.29 14.05 10.19
CA VAL A 42 -5.51 13.98 11.01
C VAL A 42 -5.79 12.56 11.46
N ILE A 43 -5.67 11.57 10.56
CA ILE A 43 -5.80 10.15 10.92
C ILE A 43 -4.79 9.76 12.00
N ARG A 44 -3.52 10.15 11.85
CA ARG A 44 -2.50 9.86 12.88
C ARG A 44 -2.84 10.47 14.24
N LYS A 45 -3.36 11.71 14.26
CA LYS A 45 -3.81 12.34 15.51
C LYS A 45 -5.00 11.60 16.13
N ALA A 46 -5.92 11.10 15.31
CA ALA A 46 -7.04 10.29 15.79
C ALA A 46 -6.57 8.96 16.39
N MET A 47 -5.61 8.28 15.75
CA MET A 47 -4.99 7.07 16.29
C MET A 47 -4.31 7.33 17.64
N GLN A 48 -3.53 8.41 17.74
CA GLN A 48 -2.89 8.82 19.00
C GLN A 48 -3.91 9.14 20.10
N ALA A 49 -5.05 9.73 19.76
CA ALA A 49 -6.11 10.00 20.71
C ALA A 49 -6.81 8.71 21.19
N CYS A 50 -6.98 7.71 20.32
CA CYS A 50 -7.49 6.39 20.69
C CYS A 50 -6.52 5.67 21.65
N GLU A 51 -5.22 5.68 21.33
CA GLU A 51 -4.18 5.10 22.18
C GLU A 51 -4.13 5.78 23.56
N ALA A 52 -4.23 7.12 23.60
CA ALA A 52 -4.31 7.87 24.86
C ALA A 52 -5.59 7.61 25.68
N SER A 53 -6.61 7.03 25.06
CA SER A 53 -7.89 6.68 25.69
C SER A 53 -7.98 5.19 26.06
N ASP A 54 -6.86 4.47 26.10
CA ASP A 54 -6.76 3.03 26.40
C ASP A 54 -7.55 2.12 25.43
N HIS A 55 -7.82 2.60 24.21
CA HIS A 55 -8.45 1.81 23.15
C HIS A 55 -7.40 1.30 22.16
N ALA A 56 -7.44 0.00 21.86
CA ALA A 56 -6.57 -0.59 20.86
C ALA A 56 -6.84 0.03 19.48
N VAL A 57 -5.80 0.66 18.91
CA VAL A 57 -5.87 1.33 17.61
C VAL A 57 -6.28 0.35 16.51
N SER A 58 -5.89 -0.92 16.63
CA SER A 58 -6.24 -2.01 15.71
C SER A 58 -7.75 -2.28 15.61
N ASP A 59 -8.51 -1.98 16.66
CA ASP A 59 -9.95 -2.24 16.70
C ASP A 59 -10.74 -1.15 15.95
N HIS A 60 -10.09 -0.03 15.65
CA HIS A 60 -10.71 1.17 15.10
C HIS A 60 -10.08 1.61 13.76
N PHE A 61 -8.81 1.28 13.54
CA PHE A 61 -8.03 1.63 12.36
C PHE A 61 -7.31 0.40 11.82
N VAL A 62 -7.72 -0.05 10.64
CA VAL A 62 -7.02 -1.09 9.89
C VAL A 62 -6.22 -0.43 8.77
N GLU A 63 -4.91 -0.69 8.70
CA GLU A 63 -4.08 -0.21 7.61
C GLU A 63 -4.43 -0.98 6.32
N ALA A 64 -5.36 -0.44 5.55
CA ALA A 64 -5.73 -1.00 4.26
C ALA A 64 -4.77 -0.48 3.18
N THR A 65 -3.75 -1.27 2.85
CA THR A 65 -3.07 -1.15 1.55
C THR A 65 -4.07 -1.56 0.46
N LYS A 66 -4.80 -0.57 -0.10
CA LYS A 66 -5.57 -0.80 -1.34
C LYS A 66 -4.56 -1.16 -2.42
N MET A 67 -4.40 -2.46 -2.66
CA MET A 67 -3.50 -3.01 -3.66
C MET A 67 -3.89 -2.44 -5.02
N VAL A 68 -3.00 -1.66 -5.63
CA VAL A 68 -3.15 -1.29 -7.04
C VAL A 68 -2.92 -2.58 -7.83
N PRO A 69 -3.81 -3.00 -8.76
CA PRO A 69 -3.56 -4.16 -9.61
C PRO A 69 -2.47 -3.79 -10.64
N LEU A 70 -1.26 -3.61 -10.15
CA LEU A 70 -0.05 -3.84 -10.90
C LEU A 70 0.03 -5.37 -10.99
N GLY A 71 0.11 -5.94 -12.19
CA GLY A 71 -0.07 -7.39 -12.43
C GLY A 71 0.72 -8.29 -11.46
N SER A 72 0.37 -9.57 -11.38
CA SER A 72 0.91 -10.53 -10.39
C SER A 72 2.44 -10.53 -10.24
N GLY A 73 3.20 -10.18 -11.28
CA GLY A 73 4.64 -9.95 -11.21
C GLY A 73 5.05 -8.77 -10.31
N SER A 74 4.37 -7.63 -10.40
CA SER A 74 4.66 -6.43 -9.58
C SER A 74 4.33 -6.61 -8.10
N GLN A 75 3.30 -7.41 -7.79
CA GLN A 75 2.96 -7.76 -6.40
C GLN A 75 4.04 -8.67 -5.78
N ARG A 76 4.52 -9.67 -6.53
CA ARG A 76 5.61 -10.55 -6.10
C ARG A 76 6.91 -9.78 -5.91
N GLU A 77 7.21 -8.83 -6.80
CA GLU A 77 8.39 -7.97 -6.69
C GLU A 77 8.35 -7.08 -5.44
N LEU A 78 7.21 -6.45 -5.17
CA LEU A 78 7.01 -5.63 -3.95
C LEU A 78 7.19 -6.45 -2.68
N ALA A 79 6.60 -7.65 -2.63
CA ALA A 79 6.73 -8.55 -1.49
C ALA A 79 8.18 -9.02 -1.30
N ALA A 80 8.87 -9.41 -2.38
CA ALA A 80 10.27 -9.82 -2.33
C ALA A 80 11.20 -8.68 -1.90
N ASN A 81 10.94 -7.45 -2.36
CA ASN A 81 11.71 -6.28 -1.98
C ASN A 81 11.52 -5.93 -0.50
N LEU A 82 10.28 -5.93 -0.01
CA LEU A 82 9.98 -5.72 1.39
C LEU A 82 10.65 -6.78 2.27
N PHE A 83 10.51 -8.05 1.90
CA PHE A 83 11.13 -9.16 2.63
C PHE A 83 12.65 -9.02 2.70
N ARG A 84 13.32 -8.72 1.58
CA ARG A 84 14.76 -8.44 1.54
C ARG A 84 15.15 -7.28 2.45
N ALA A 85 14.39 -6.19 2.45
CA ALA A 85 14.67 -5.01 3.26
C ALA A 85 14.59 -5.33 4.76
N THR A 86 13.51 -6.00 5.19
CA THR A 86 13.32 -6.42 6.58
C THR A 86 14.44 -7.36 7.04
N GLN A 87 14.78 -8.37 6.24
CA GLN A 87 15.83 -9.32 6.60
C GLN A 87 17.23 -8.70 6.61
N ALA A 88 17.49 -7.71 5.74
CA ALA A 88 18.74 -6.98 5.78
C ALA A 88 18.84 -6.11 7.03
N GLU A 89 17.78 -5.38 7.39
CA GLU A 89 17.75 -4.57 8.62
C GLU A 89 17.95 -5.43 9.87
N GLU A 90 17.26 -6.57 9.95
CA GLU A 90 17.40 -7.51 11.06
C GLU A 90 18.86 -8.01 11.18
N LYS A 91 19.47 -8.38 10.06
CA LYS A 91 20.86 -8.84 10.01
C LYS A 91 21.85 -7.72 10.38
N LEU A 92 21.65 -6.50 9.90
CA LEU A 92 22.48 -5.35 10.27
C LEU A 92 22.44 -5.09 11.77
N ARG A 93 21.24 -5.17 12.37
CA ARG A 93 21.06 -4.98 13.81
C ARG A 93 21.71 -6.11 14.62
N ARG A 94 21.49 -7.36 14.23
CA ARG A 94 22.03 -8.54 14.91
C ARG A 94 23.56 -8.57 14.90
N ASP A 95 24.15 -8.26 13.75
CA ASP A 95 25.61 -8.32 13.55
C ASP A 95 26.29 -6.98 13.91
N ASN A 96 25.53 -6.01 14.45
CA ASN A 96 25.97 -4.66 14.84
C ASN A 96 26.77 -3.94 13.74
N ILE A 97 26.26 -3.99 12.51
CA ILE A 97 26.93 -3.47 11.33
C ILE A 97 26.57 -1.99 11.15
N GLN A 98 27.55 -1.10 11.38
CA GLN A 98 27.38 0.35 11.24
C GLN A 98 28.16 0.94 10.04
N ASN A 99 29.10 0.17 9.48
CA ASN A 99 29.92 0.62 8.35
C ASN A 99 29.15 0.44 7.03
N LYS A 100 29.11 1.50 6.21
CA LYS A 100 28.50 1.51 4.87
C LYS A 100 28.95 0.35 3.98
N GLY A 101 30.24 -0.01 3.99
CA GLY A 101 30.76 -1.11 3.18
C GLY A 101 30.15 -2.46 3.55
N HIS A 102 30.15 -2.79 4.85
CA HIS A 102 29.54 -4.01 5.36
C HIS A 102 28.01 -3.99 5.26
N ALA A 103 27.38 -2.81 5.36
CA ALA A 103 25.95 -2.69 5.18
C ALA A 103 25.54 -3.02 3.73
N ASN A 104 26.27 -2.47 2.76
CA ASN A 104 26.07 -2.78 1.33
C ASN A 104 26.26 -4.27 1.05
N GLN A 105 27.30 -4.89 1.61
CA GLN A 105 27.52 -6.34 1.48
C GLN A 105 26.37 -7.14 2.09
N THR A 106 25.86 -6.73 3.26
CA THR A 106 24.74 -7.40 3.93
C THR A 106 23.47 -7.35 3.09
N HIS A 107 23.13 -6.20 2.52
CA HIS A 107 22.01 -6.08 1.60
C HIS A 107 22.19 -6.93 0.34
N PHE A 108 23.41 -7.02 -0.19
CA PHE A 108 23.72 -7.86 -1.34
C PHE A 108 23.53 -9.34 -1.02
N ASP A 109 24.11 -9.83 0.08
CA ASP A 109 24.01 -11.24 0.51
C ASP A 109 22.56 -11.65 0.76
N VAL A 110 21.80 -10.80 1.46
CA VAL A 110 20.38 -11.05 1.72
C VAL A 110 19.60 -11.07 0.39
N GLY A 111 19.87 -10.12 -0.50
CA GLY A 111 19.27 -10.10 -1.84
C GLY A 111 19.57 -11.36 -2.66
N GLN A 112 20.80 -11.87 -2.60
CA GLN A 112 21.18 -13.11 -3.29
C GLN A 112 20.43 -14.32 -2.75
N LYS A 113 20.31 -14.44 -1.41
CA LYS A 113 19.55 -15.52 -0.79
C LYS A 113 18.07 -15.47 -1.15
N VAL A 114 17.46 -14.28 -1.13
CA VAL A 114 16.05 -14.11 -1.52
C VAL A 114 15.83 -14.53 -2.98
N ARG A 115 16.73 -14.15 -3.89
CA ARG A 115 16.67 -14.61 -5.30
C ARG A 115 16.82 -16.11 -5.43
N GLN A 116 17.79 -16.71 -4.73
CA GLN A 116 17.98 -18.17 -4.76
C GLN A 116 16.73 -18.90 -4.28
N THR A 117 16.12 -18.44 -3.18
CA THR A 117 14.87 -19.03 -2.68
C THR A 117 13.72 -18.89 -3.67
N ILE A 118 13.61 -17.76 -4.37
CA ILE A 118 12.60 -17.58 -5.43
C ILE A 118 12.82 -18.61 -6.54
N GLU A 119 14.08 -18.81 -6.98
CA GLU A 119 14.44 -19.79 -8.01
C GLU A 119 14.20 -21.24 -7.55
N ASP A 120 14.60 -21.59 -6.33
CA ASP A 120 14.42 -22.93 -5.74
C ASP A 120 12.94 -23.32 -5.62
N LEU A 121 12.06 -22.34 -5.39
CA LEU A 121 10.61 -22.53 -5.34
C LEU A 121 9.95 -22.52 -6.73
N GLY A 122 10.73 -22.43 -7.81
CA GLY A 122 10.23 -22.35 -9.19
C GLY A 122 9.62 -21.00 -9.55
N GLY A 123 9.92 -19.95 -8.79
CA GLY A 123 9.48 -18.58 -9.04
C GLY A 123 10.39 -17.85 -10.03
N THR A 124 9.83 -16.86 -10.72
CA THR A 124 10.58 -15.97 -11.62
C THR A 124 11.32 -14.91 -10.80
N LYS A 125 12.63 -14.77 -11.03
CA LYS A 125 13.43 -13.75 -10.36
C LYS A 125 12.98 -12.35 -10.77
N PRO A 126 13.09 -11.34 -9.89
CA PRO A 126 12.65 -9.98 -10.17
C PRO A 126 13.18 -9.37 -11.47
N GLU A 127 14.43 -9.64 -11.82
CA GLU A 127 15.08 -9.19 -13.06
C GLU A 127 14.53 -9.84 -14.34
N ASP A 128 13.95 -11.04 -14.22
CA ASP A 128 13.38 -11.82 -15.32
C ASP A 128 11.86 -11.59 -15.45
N LEU A 129 11.28 -10.78 -14.56
CA LEU A 129 9.87 -10.38 -14.66
C LEU A 129 9.69 -9.49 -15.89
N PRO A 130 8.57 -9.65 -16.64
CA PRO A 130 8.28 -8.77 -17.75
C PRO A 130 8.15 -7.34 -17.25
N THR A 131 8.97 -6.44 -17.78
CA THR A 131 8.82 -5.01 -17.53
C THR A 131 7.42 -4.60 -17.98
N PRO A 132 6.62 -3.95 -17.11
CA PRO A 132 5.28 -3.53 -17.49
C PRO A 132 5.34 -2.60 -18.71
N ASP A 133 4.58 -2.93 -19.78
CA ASP A 133 4.50 -2.11 -21.00
C ASP A 133 4.03 -0.67 -20.73
N LYS A 134 3.32 -0.49 -19.62
CA LYS A 134 2.78 0.79 -19.18
C LYS A 134 3.54 1.27 -17.96
N SER A 135 4.15 2.44 -18.09
CA SER A 135 4.76 3.17 -16.98
C SER A 135 3.71 3.45 -15.88
N ILE A 136 4.16 3.56 -14.63
CA ILE A 136 3.31 3.95 -13.49
C ILE A 136 2.44 5.17 -13.82
N LYS A 137 3.01 6.19 -14.49
CA LYS A 137 2.26 7.38 -14.95
C LYS A 137 1.13 7.04 -15.92
N GLN A 138 1.35 6.09 -16.83
CA GLN A 138 0.35 5.64 -17.80
C GLN A 138 -0.75 4.82 -17.11
N LEU A 139 -0.41 4.01 -16.11
CA LEU A 139 -1.36 3.26 -15.29
C LEU A 139 -2.20 4.19 -14.39
N GLU A 140 -1.59 5.21 -13.78
CA GLU A 140 -2.27 6.26 -13.03
C GLU A 140 -3.23 7.06 -13.91
N THR A 141 -2.84 7.31 -15.16
CA THR A 141 -3.68 8.02 -16.14
C THR A 141 -4.83 7.13 -16.62
N ALA A 142 -4.58 5.84 -16.84
CA ALA A 142 -5.60 4.87 -17.24
C ALA A 142 -6.64 4.64 -16.13
N THR A 143 -6.21 4.47 -14.87
CA THR A 143 -7.11 4.36 -13.71
C THR A 143 -7.92 5.64 -13.50
N LYS A 144 -7.33 6.84 -13.70
CA LYS A 144 -8.08 8.11 -13.71
C LYS A 144 -9.10 8.22 -14.85
N LYS A 145 -8.85 7.62 -16.01
CA LYS A 145 -9.79 7.61 -17.15
C LYS A 145 -10.91 6.59 -16.95
N LEU A 146 -10.61 5.40 -16.44
CA LEU A 146 -11.60 4.36 -16.09
C LEU A 146 -12.59 4.85 -15.03
N GLY A 147 -12.09 5.45 -13.94
CA GLY A 147 -12.96 6.03 -12.91
C GLY A 147 -13.78 7.25 -13.36
N LYS A 148 -13.48 7.82 -14.54
CA LYS A 148 -14.33 8.84 -15.19
C LYS A 148 -15.41 8.21 -16.08
N LYS A 149 -15.12 7.08 -16.72
CA LYS A 149 -16.07 6.32 -17.55
C LYS A 149 -17.16 5.65 -16.71
N ASP A 150 -16.79 5.02 -15.60
CA ASP A 150 -17.76 4.40 -14.68
C ASP A 150 -18.74 5.42 -14.08
N LYS A 151 -18.29 6.67 -13.87
CA LYS A 151 -19.14 7.80 -13.43
C LYS A 151 -20.06 8.36 -14.52
N GLN A 152 -19.85 7.96 -15.77
CA GLN A 152 -20.58 8.44 -16.94
C GLN A 152 -21.64 7.42 -17.37
N GLU A 153 -21.35 6.12 -17.28
CA GLU A 153 -22.32 5.03 -17.52
C GLU A 153 -23.31 4.80 -16.36
N SER A 154 -22.97 5.18 -15.13
CA SER A 154 -23.91 5.15 -13.99
C SER A 154 -24.88 6.35 -13.93
N LYS A 155 -24.95 7.14 -15.00
CA LYS A 155 -25.83 8.32 -15.15
C LYS A 155 -26.81 8.21 -16.33
N GLU A 156 -26.85 7.08 -17.04
CA GLU A 156 -27.88 6.76 -18.03
C GLU A 156 -28.90 5.76 -17.48
#